data_AF-A0A5J6FIK8-F1
#
_entry.id   AF-A0A5J6FIK8-F1
#
_cell.length_a   1.000
_cell.length_b   1.000
_cell.length_c   1.000
_cell.angle_alpha   90.00
_cell.angle_beta   90.00
_cell.angle_gamma   90.00
#
_symmetry.space_group_name_H-M   'P 1'
#
loop_
_entity.id
_entity.type
_entity.pdbx_description
1 polymer ?
#
loop_
_entity_poly.entity_id
_entity_poly.type
_entity_poly.pdbx_seq_one_letter_code
_entity_poly.pdbx_strand_id
1 'polypeptide(L)'
;MVVPDDELRGPELPEGVLGVNTKTGELTEWHPMTLLWWNEWRTSPQAQTFTGTDWSFLVDTALMHHAMWEKGQWTLAAEVRLRAAKFGATPEDRARLKLKVDNPTAAPQRPAQAPGGNVTDITSRKARLTG
;
A
#
# COMPACT_ATOMS: atom_id res chain seq x y z
N MET A 1 1.85 -8.08 12.81
CA MET A 1 3.00 -7.26 12.40
C MET A 1 3.64 -8.00 11.27
N VAL A 2 3.95 -7.32 10.18
CA VAL A 2 4.39 -7.94 8.93
C VAL A 2 5.81 -7.48 8.65
N VAL A 3 6.71 -8.41 8.36
CA VAL A 3 8.16 -8.16 8.29
C VAL A 3 8.63 -8.37 6.84
N PRO A 4 9.39 -7.45 6.22
CA PRO A 4 9.98 -7.67 4.92
C PRO A 4 10.88 -8.90 4.91
N ASP A 5 10.66 -9.80 3.94
CA ASP A 5 11.38 -11.06 3.79
C ASP A 5 11.75 -11.38 2.33
N ASP A 6 11.46 -10.46 1.40
CA ASP A 6 11.70 -10.58 -0.04
C ASP A 6 11.11 -11.86 -0.68
N GLU A 7 10.16 -12.53 -0.01
CA GLU A 7 9.52 -13.73 -0.56
C GLU A 7 8.47 -13.36 -1.61
N LEU A 8 8.53 -14.06 -2.74
CA LEU A 8 7.55 -13.93 -3.81
C LEU A 8 6.29 -14.72 -3.47
N ARG A 9 5.18 -14.03 -3.22
CA ARG A 9 3.88 -14.63 -2.85
C ARG A 9 2.84 -14.50 -3.95
N GLY A 10 1.77 -15.27 -3.82
CA GLY A 10 0.62 -15.19 -4.73
C GLY A 10 0.89 -15.72 -6.14
N PRO A 11 -0.15 -15.70 -6.99
CA PRO A 11 -0.06 -16.22 -8.34
C PRO A 11 0.74 -15.30 -9.27
N GLU A 12 1.15 -15.84 -10.41
CA GLU A 12 1.55 -15.02 -11.55
C GLU A 12 0.33 -14.32 -12.14
N LEU A 13 0.55 -13.23 -12.89
CA LEU A 13 -0.54 -12.62 -13.63
C LEU A 13 -1.06 -13.63 -14.65
N PRO A 14 -2.40 -13.80 -14.76
CA PRO A 14 -2.95 -14.78 -15.68
C PRO A 14 -2.65 -14.38 -17.14
N GLU A 15 -2.30 -15.38 -17.93
CA GLU A 15 -2.07 -15.21 -19.36
C GLU A 15 -3.40 -15.15 -20.14
N GLY A 16 -3.40 -14.46 -21.28
CA GLY A 16 -4.54 -14.42 -22.22
C GLY A 16 -5.76 -13.61 -21.79
N VAL A 17 -5.82 -13.10 -20.54
CA VAL A 17 -6.93 -12.25 -20.07
C VAL A 17 -6.98 -10.89 -20.77
N LEU A 18 -5.88 -10.46 -21.40
CA LEU A 18 -5.79 -9.24 -22.20
C LEU A 18 -6.22 -9.44 -23.66
N GLY A 19 -6.59 -10.67 -24.04
CA GLY A 19 -6.97 -11.04 -25.41
C GLY A 19 -5.77 -11.18 -26.35
N VAL A 20 -6.05 -11.06 -27.65
CA VAL A 20 -5.08 -11.22 -28.73
C VAL A 20 -4.80 -9.85 -29.36
N ASN A 21 -3.53 -9.58 -29.64
CA ASN A 21 -3.13 -8.41 -30.39
C ASN A 21 -3.56 -8.56 -31.85
N THR A 22 -4.39 -7.64 -32.33
CA THR A 22 -4.98 -7.71 -33.67
C THR A 22 -3.97 -7.53 -34.81
N LYS A 23 -2.76 -7.04 -34.52
CA LYS A 23 -1.70 -6.84 -35.50
C LYS A 23 -0.77 -8.05 -35.62
N THR A 24 -0.45 -8.71 -34.51
CA THR A 24 0.50 -9.83 -34.49
C THR A 24 -0.18 -11.20 -34.46
N GLY A 25 -1.45 -11.26 -34.01
CA GLY A 25 -2.16 -12.54 -33.79
C GLY A 25 -1.71 -13.28 -32.52
N GLU A 26 -0.81 -12.69 -31.75
CA GLU A 26 -0.29 -13.25 -30.50
C GLU A 26 -1.06 -12.74 -29.28
N LEU A 27 -0.93 -13.42 -28.14
CA LEU A 27 -1.53 -12.95 -26.89
C LEU A 27 -0.99 -11.56 -26.54
N THR A 28 -1.89 -10.66 -26.13
CA THR A 28 -1.50 -9.34 -25.66
C THR A 28 -0.72 -9.49 -24.35
N GLU A 29 0.52 -8.97 -24.36
CA GLU A 29 1.37 -8.98 -23.18
C GLU A 29 0.96 -7.91 -22.15
N TRP A 30 1.24 -8.20 -20.88
CA TRP A 30 1.06 -7.24 -19.81
C TRP A 30 2.05 -6.08 -19.96
N HIS A 31 1.52 -4.85 -19.97
CA HIS A 31 2.33 -3.63 -19.92
C HIS A 31 3.42 -3.70 -18.81
N PRO A 32 4.68 -3.32 -19.10
CA PRO A 32 5.80 -3.46 -18.16
C PRO A 32 5.57 -2.82 -16.78
N MET A 33 4.93 -1.65 -16.74
CA MET A 33 4.59 -1.00 -15.46
C MET A 33 3.61 -1.82 -14.61
N THR A 34 2.70 -2.59 -15.23
CA THR A 34 1.80 -3.48 -14.50
C THR A 34 2.53 -4.70 -13.95
N LEU A 35 3.50 -5.24 -14.70
CA LEU A 35 4.35 -6.33 -14.21
C LEU A 35 5.18 -5.89 -12.99
N LEU A 36 5.79 -4.70 -13.06
CA LEU A 36 6.51 -4.12 -11.93
C LEU A 36 5.60 -3.94 -10.71
N TRP A 37 4.45 -3.30 -10.90
CA TRP A 37 3.45 -3.09 -9.83
C TRP A 37 2.94 -4.41 -9.23
N TRP A 38 2.72 -5.43 -10.05
CA TRP A 38 2.31 -6.75 -9.56
C TRP A 38 3.39 -7.41 -8.70
N ASN A 39 4.64 -7.36 -9.16
CA ASN A 39 5.77 -7.92 -8.41
C ASN A 39 5.97 -7.19 -7.08
N GLU A 40 5.81 -5.86 -7.04
CA GLU A 40 5.84 -5.10 -5.78
C GLU A 40 4.81 -5.61 -4.77
N TRP A 41 3.58 -5.90 -5.21
CA TRP A 41 2.59 -6.52 -4.32
C TRP A 41 3.02 -7.91 -3.86
N ARG A 42 3.52 -8.76 -4.77
CA ARG A 42 3.93 -10.13 -4.45
C ARG A 42 5.08 -10.20 -3.45
N THR A 43 5.99 -9.23 -3.47
CA THR A 43 7.13 -9.14 -2.53
C THR A 43 6.85 -8.22 -1.35
N SER A 44 5.68 -7.56 -1.32
CA SER A 44 5.33 -6.67 -0.22
C SER A 44 5.13 -7.47 1.08
N PRO A 45 5.48 -6.90 2.25
CA PRO A 45 5.16 -7.51 3.54
C PRO A 45 3.67 -7.86 3.64
N GLN A 46 2.79 -6.96 3.18
CA GLN A 46 1.34 -7.11 3.15
C GLN A 46 0.88 -8.46 2.60
N ALA A 47 1.58 -9.00 1.59
CA ALA A 47 1.23 -10.24 0.93
C ALA A 47 1.24 -11.47 1.85
N GLN A 48 1.93 -11.42 3.00
CA GLN A 48 1.87 -12.47 4.02
C GLN A 48 0.47 -12.70 4.57
N THR A 49 -0.39 -11.69 4.50
CA THR A 49 -1.76 -11.75 5.01
C THR A 49 -2.81 -11.96 3.92
N PHE A 50 -2.40 -11.97 2.66
CA PHE A 50 -3.34 -12.06 1.54
C PHE A 50 -3.92 -13.46 1.40
N THR A 51 -5.24 -13.49 1.23
CA THR A 51 -6.02 -14.67 0.93
C THR A 51 -6.31 -14.76 -0.57
N GLY A 52 -6.90 -15.87 -1.02
CA GLY A 52 -7.27 -16.03 -2.43
C GLY A 52 -8.15 -14.91 -2.97
N THR A 53 -9.08 -14.38 -2.17
CA THR A 53 -9.95 -13.27 -2.59
C THR A 53 -9.19 -11.96 -2.76
N ASP A 54 -8.14 -11.74 -1.97
CA ASP A 54 -7.29 -10.55 -2.09
C ASP A 54 -6.50 -10.59 -3.40
N TRP A 55 -5.95 -11.76 -3.74
CA TRP A 55 -5.27 -11.96 -5.02
C TRP A 55 -6.21 -11.77 -6.21
N SER A 56 -7.41 -12.34 -6.18
CA SER A 56 -8.40 -12.14 -7.25
C SER A 56 -8.74 -10.65 -7.43
N PHE A 57 -8.92 -9.92 -6.32
CA PHE A 57 -9.22 -8.49 -6.38
C PHE A 57 -8.04 -7.66 -6.93
N LEU A 58 -6.80 -8.05 -6.59
CA LEU A 58 -5.60 -7.41 -7.13
C LEU A 58 -5.43 -7.71 -8.63
N VAL A 59 -5.79 -8.91 -9.11
CA VAL A 59 -5.78 -9.22 -10.56
C VAL A 59 -6.77 -8.32 -11.31
N ASP A 60 -7.98 -8.13 -10.80
CA ASP A 60 -8.96 -7.21 -11.39
C ASP A 60 -8.42 -5.77 -11.41
N THR A 61 -7.67 -5.39 -10.38
CA THR A 61 -6.99 -4.08 -10.31
C THR A 61 -5.84 -3.98 -11.32
N ALA A 62 -5.10 -5.08 -11.55
CA ALA A 62 -4.02 -5.16 -12.53
C ALA A 62 -4.54 -4.91 -13.96
N LEU A 63 -5.73 -5.43 -14.30
CA LEU A 63 -6.39 -5.17 -15.60
C LEU A 63 -6.64 -3.66 -15.82
N MET A 64 -7.10 -2.97 -14.78
CA MET A 64 -7.31 -1.52 -14.83
C MET A 64 -6.00 -0.75 -14.93
N HIS A 65 -4.99 -1.16 -14.16
CA HIS A 65 -3.65 -0.57 -14.21
C HIS A 65 -3.01 -0.76 -15.59
N HIS A 66 -3.16 -1.94 -16.21
CA HIS A 66 -2.73 -2.18 -17.58
C HIS A 66 -3.43 -1.25 -18.56
N ALA A 67 -4.76 -1.16 -18.54
CA ALA A 67 -5.51 -0.29 -19.45
C ALA A 67 -5.14 1.20 -19.27
N MET A 68 -4.86 1.63 -18.03
CA MET A 68 -4.39 2.97 -17.72
C MET A 68 -3.08 3.29 -18.44
N TRP A 69 -2.09 2.40 -18.36
CA TRP A 69 -0.78 2.59 -18.99
C TRP A 69 -0.80 2.38 -20.51
N GLU A 70 -1.33 1.25 -20.96
CA GLU A 70 -1.34 0.85 -22.37
C GLU A 70 -2.15 1.81 -23.24
N LYS A 71 -3.31 2.25 -22.74
CA LYS A 71 -4.27 3.08 -23.49
C LYS A 71 -4.26 4.55 -23.06
N GLY A 72 -3.41 4.94 -22.11
CA GLY A 72 -3.40 6.29 -21.53
C GLY A 72 -4.71 6.69 -20.83
N GLN A 73 -5.46 5.71 -20.30
CA GLN A 73 -6.76 5.93 -19.66
C GLN A 73 -6.59 6.41 -18.20
N TRP A 74 -6.08 7.62 -18.02
CA TRP A 74 -5.77 8.19 -16.70
C TRP A 74 -6.99 8.36 -15.79
N THR A 75 -8.21 8.32 -16.31
CA THR A 75 -9.44 8.28 -15.52
C THR A 75 -9.50 7.05 -14.59
N LEU A 76 -8.84 5.95 -14.97
CA LEU A 76 -8.75 4.74 -14.13
C LEU A 76 -7.79 4.91 -12.94
N ALA A 77 -6.89 5.90 -12.96
CA ALA A 77 -5.88 6.09 -11.93
C ALA A 77 -6.50 6.30 -10.53
N ALA A 78 -7.61 7.05 -10.47
CA ALA A 78 -8.31 7.29 -9.22
C ALA A 78 -8.87 5.99 -8.62
N GLU A 79 -9.46 5.13 -9.46
CA GLU A 79 -10.03 3.85 -9.03
C GLU A 79 -8.93 2.85 -8.65
N VAL A 80 -7.85 2.76 -9.44
CA VAL A 80 -6.68 1.93 -9.10
C VAL A 80 -6.11 2.33 -7.74
N ARG A 81 -5.99 3.63 -7.46
CA ARG A 81 -5.52 4.14 -6.16
C ARG A 81 -6.47 3.74 -5.03
N LEU A 82 -7.78 3.89 -5.21
CA LEU A 82 -8.78 3.51 -4.21
C LEU A 82 -8.79 2.01 -3.92
N ARG A 83 -8.58 1.18 -4.95
CA ARG A 83 -8.46 -0.27 -4.82
C ARG A 83 -7.19 -0.67 -4.09
N ALA A 84 -6.05 -0.12 -4.50
CA ALA A 84 -4.75 -0.34 -3.86
C ALA A 84 -4.73 0.08 -2.38
N ALA A 85 -5.44 1.16 -2.03
CA ALA A 85 -5.57 1.64 -0.65
C ALA A 85 -6.19 0.60 0.30
N LYS A 86 -7.07 -0.28 -0.20
CA LYS A 86 -7.67 -1.37 0.61
C LYS A 86 -6.63 -2.35 1.15
N PHE A 87 -5.45 -2.40 0.53
CA PHE A 87 -4.35 -3.29 0.89
C PHE A 87 -3.18 -2.54 1.54
N GLY A 88 -3.31 -1.25 1.84
CA GLY A 88 -2.23 -0.50 2.49
C GLY A 88 -1.09 -0.13 1.55
N ALA A 89 -1.42 0.28 0.32
CA ALA A 89 -0.43 0.70 -0.67
C ALA A 89 0.44 1.87 -0.17
N THR A 90 -0.17 2.87 0.45
CA THR A 90 0.56 4.02 1.00
C THR A 90 0.76 3.92 2.52
N PRO A 91 1.71 4.67 3.10
CA PRO A 91 1.85 4.76 4.56
C PRO A 91 0.56 5.19 5.27
N GLU A 92 -0.20 6.12 4.67
CA GLU A 92 -1.49 6.58 5.19
C GLU A 92 -2.51 5.44 5.22
N ASP A 93 -2.61 4.67 4.14
CA ASP A 93 -3.52 3.52 4.07
C ASP A 93 -3.14 2.45 5.10
N ARG A 94 -1.84 2.17 5.26
CA ARG A 94 -1.36 1.23 6.30
C ARG A 94 -1.73 1.71 7.69
N ALA A 95 -1.53 3.00 7.99
CA ALA A 95 -1.90 3.58 9.28
C ALA A 95 -3.41 3.46 9.52
N ARG A 96 -4.24 3.74 8.51
CA ARG A 96 -5.70 3.60 8.56
C ARG A 96 -6.15 2.17 8.81
N LEU A 97 -5.49 1.19 8.19
CA LEU A 97 -5.73 -0.24 8.38
C LEU A 97 -5.11 -0.79 9.68
N LYS A 98 -4.37 0.05 10.43
CA LYS A 98 -3.58 -0.34 11.61
C LYS A 98 -2.57 -1.46 11.30
N LEU A 99 -2.09 -1.50 10.05
CA LEU A 99 -1.09 -2.45 9.61
C LEU A 99 0.30 -1.98 10.06
N LYS A 100 0.94 -2.75 10.95
CA LYS A 100 2.33 -2.52 11.34
C LYS A 100 3.24 -3.30 10.39
N VAL A 101 3.91 -2.58 9.50
CA VAL A 101 5.01 -3.10 8.67
C VAL A 101 6.30 -2.70 9.36
N ASP A 102 7.10 -3.68 9.76
CA ASP A 102 8.42 -3.40 10.31
C ASP A 102 9.33 -2.93 9.20
N ASN A 103 9.95 -1.76 9.38
CA ASN A 103 11.03 -1.32 8.51
C ASN A 103 12.35 -1.76 9.16
N PRO A 104 13.06 -2.78 8.64
CA PRO A 104 14.35 -3.19 9.20
C PRO A 104 15.41 -2.07 9.15
N THR A 105 15.23 -1.07 8.28
CA THR A 105 16.11 0.11 8.14
C THR A 105 15.63 1.33 8.93
N ALA A 106 14.43 1.32 9.52
CA ALA A 106 13.97 2.44 10.33
C ALA A 106 14.64 2.37 11.71
N ALA A 107 15.61 3.25 11.95
CA ALA A 107 16.08 3.53 13.31
C ALA A 107 14.87 3.79 14.21
N PRO A 108 14.84 3.28 15.45
CA PRO A 108 13.69 3.40 16.33
C PRO A 108 13.32 4.88 16.45
N GLN A 109 12.16 5.25 15.89
CA GLN A 109 11.58 6.56 16.10
C GLN A 109 11.21 6.61 17.58
N ARG A 110 12.09 7.25 18.35
CA ARG A 110 11.79 7.69 19.72
C ARG A 110 10.45 8.41 19.64
N PRO A 111 9.43 8.01 20.43
CA PRO A 111 8.17 8.74 20.43
C PRO A 111 8.49 10.21 20.64
N ALA A 112 8.03 11.06 19.71
CA ALA A 112 8.18 12.50 19.84
C ALA A 112 7.59 12.86 21.21
N GLN A 113 8.44 13.28 22.15
CA GLN A 113 7.98 13.87 23.38
C GLN A 113 7.11 15.04 22.95
N ALA A 114 5.81 14.96 23.26
CA ALA A 114 4.92 16.11 23.13
C ALA A 114 5.64 17.29 23.80
N PRO A 115 5.73 18.47 23.16
CA PRO A 115 6.34 19.63 23.80
C PRO A 115 5.63 19.79 25.14
N GLY A 116 6.40 19.63 26.22
CA GLY A 116 5.90 19.59 27.58
C GLY A 116 4.93 20.74 27.79
N GLY A 117 3.64 20.42 27.88
CA GLY A 117 2.65 21.37 28.30
C GLY A 117 3.06 21.83 29.69
N ASN A 118 3.44 23.11 29.79
CA ASN A 118 3.56 23.82 31.06
C ASN A 118 2.17 23.85 31.72
N VAL A 119 1.73 22.72 32.28
CA VAL A 119 0.67 22.71 33.27
C VAL A 119 1.36 23.10 34.57
N THR A 120 1.39 24.40 34.83
CA THR A 120 1.78 24.90 36.14
C THR A 120 0.83 24.28 37.15
N ASP A 121 1.35 23.44 38.05
CA ASP A 121 0.60 22.79 39.11
C ASP A 121 -0.33 23.79 39.81
N ILE A 122 -1.60 23.40 39.94
CA ILE A 122 -2.66 24.22 40.54
C ILE A 122 -2.31 24.65 41.97
N THR A 123 -1.47 23.87 42.63
CA THR A 123 -0.90 24.08 43.97
C THR A 123 -0.03 25.34 44.02
N SER A 124 0.74 25.60 42.96
CA SER A 124 1.62 26.78 42.84
C SER A 124 0.84 28.07 42.64
N ARG A 125 -0.36 27.99 42.01
CA ARG A 125 -1.24 29.16 41.80
C ARG A 125 -1.94 29.58 43.09
N LYS A 126 -2.28 28.63 43.98
CA LYS A 126 -2.96 28.92 45.26
C LYS A 126 -2.05 29.59 46.30
N ALA A 127 -0.76 29.25 46.29
CA ALA A 127 0.24 29.85 47.17
C ALA A 127 0.53 31.34 46.87
N ARG A 128 0.34 31.80 45.62
CA ARG A 128 0.58 33.20 45.23
C ARG A 128 -0.57 34.16 45.55
N LEU A 129 -1.75 33.65 45.90
CA LEU A 129 -2.94 34.47 46.19
C LEU A 129 -3.18 34.66 47.70
N THR A 130 -2.34 34.04 48.54
CA THR A 130 -2.46 34.08 50.01
C THR A 130 -1.21 34.65 50.70
N GLY A 131 -0.35 35.35 49.94
CA GLY A 131 0.79 36.11 50.44
C GLY A 131 0.62 37.60 50.18
#